data_AF-K9AWX3-F1
#
_entry.id   AF-K9AWX3-F1
#
_cell.length_a   1.000
_cell.length_b   1.000
_cell.length_c   1.000
_cell.angle_alpha   90.00
_cell.angle_beta   90.00
_cell.angle_gamma   90.00
#
_symmetry.space_group_name_H-M   'P 1'
#
loop_
_entity.id
_entity.type
_entity.pdbx_description
1 polymer ?
#
loop_
_entity_poly.entity_id
_entity_poly.type
_entity_poly.pdbx_seq_one_letter_code
_entity_poly.pdbx_strand_id
1 'polypeptide(L)'
;MTNMKIIRVLDDEKFFIGAGRSSRLQQLQFVEVLSSNRSSKNLGQIIEIFDQYAICKRIGEEKVYFGDTVVPRTVDYQAVNI
;
A
#
# COMPACT_ATOMS: atom_id res chain seq x y z
N MET A 1 -8.44 11.28 3.62
CA MET A 1 -7.70 10.05 3.24
C MET A 1 -6.63 9.80 4.29
N THR A 2 -6.61 8.61 4.89
CA THR A 2 -5.62 8.28 5.92
C THR A 2 -4.31 7.89 5.23
N ASN A 3 -3.31 8.77 5.33
CA ASN A 3 -1.97 8.46 4.84
C ASN A 3 -1.33 7.45 5.77
N MET A 4 -0.93 6.30 5.23
CA MET A 4 -0.25 5.24 5.96
C MET A 4 1.25 5.33 5.71
N LYS A 5 2.03 4.64 6.53
CA LYS A 5 3.49 4.63 6.42
C LYS A 5 4.00 3.21 6.32
N ILE A 6 5.05 3.02 5.52
CA ILE A 6 5.85 1.80 5.58
C ILE A 6 6.59 1.80 6.93
N ILE A 7 6.28 0.81 7.78
CA ILE A 7 6.88 0.68 9.12
C ILE A 7 8.02 -0.35 9.14
N ARG A 8 8.13 -1.20 8.11
CA ARG A 8 9.23 -2.16 7.95
C ARG A 8 9.30 -2.68 6.52
N VAL A 9 10.50 -2.83 5.98
CA VAL A 9 10.76 -3.57 4.72
C VAL A 9 11.27 -4.96 5.11
N LEU A 10 10.72 -6.01 4.53
CA LEU A 10 11.11 -7.40 4.81
C LEU A 10 12.21 -7.87 3.87
N ASP A 11 11.96 -7.69 2.58
CA ASP A 11 12.80 -8.12 1.48
C ASP A 11 12.49 -7.23 0.26
N ASP A 12 13.05 -7.60 -0.90
CA ASP A 12 12.80 -6.86 -2.14
C ASP A 12 11.34 -6.95 -2.61
N GLU A 13 10.52 -7.85 -2.09
CA GLU A 13 9.14 -8.05 -2.52
C GLU A 13 8.08 -7.61 -1.51
N LYS A 14 8.41 -7.50 -0.22
CA LYS A 14 7.41 -7.35 0.84
C LYS A 14 7.75 -6.24 1.83
N PHE A 15 6.71 -5.57 2.28
CA PHE A 15 6.81 -4.52 3.29
C PHE A 15 5.55 -4.47 4.16
N PHE A 16 5.70 -3.92 5.36
CA PHE A 16 4.62 -3.68 6.31
C PHE A 16 4.17 -2.23 6.25
N ILE A 17 2.86 -2.02 6.35
CA ILE A 17 2.27 -0.71 6.55
C ILE A 17 1.63 -0.61 7.94
N GLY A 18 1.75 0.56 8.55
CA GLY A 18 1.16 0.88 9.87
C GLY A 18 -0.35 1.09 9.79
N ALA A 19 -1.07 0.09 9.31
CA ALA A 19 -2.52 0.10 9.15
C ALA A 19 -3.06 -1.33 9.20
N GLY A 20 -3.89 -1.63 10.21
CA GLY A 20 -4.47 -2.95 10.44
C GLY A 20 -5.98 -3.00 10.21
N ARG A 21 -6.68 -3.93 10.85
CA ARG A 21 -8.13 -4.16 10.64
C ARG A 21 -9.02 -2.92 10.83
N SER A 22 -8.62 -1.97 11.68
CA SER A 22 -9.37 -0.72 11.89
C SER A 22 -9.28 0.27 10.73
N SER A 23 -8.37 0.06 9.78
CA SER A 23 -8.06 1.01 8.70
C SER A 23 -8.93 0.85 7.44
N ARG A 24 -9.97 0.01 7.49
CA ARG A 24 -10.89 -0.31 6.36
C ARG A 24 -10.18 -0.84 5.11
N LEU A 25 -8.94 -1.30 5.25
CA LEU A 25 -8.21 -1.98 4.20
C LEU A 25 -8.82 -3.35 3.91
N GLN A 26 -8.72 -3.77 2.66
CA GLN A 26 -9.19 -5.08 2.21
C GLN A 26 -8.02 -5.91 1.70
N GLN A 27 -8.09 -7.22 1.92
CA GLN A 27 -7.14 -8.14 1.29
C GLN A 27 -7.25 -8.02 -0.23
N LEU A 28 -6.13 -8.16 -0.94
CA LEU A 28 -5.98 -7.96 -2.39
C LEU A 28 -6.16 -6.52 -2.88
N GLN A 29 -6.49 -5.56 -2.02
CA GLN A 29 -6.57 -4.15 -2.38
C GLN A 29 -5.20 -3.61 -2.81
N PHE A 30 -5.20 -2.76 -3.83
CA PHE A 30 -4.00 -2.05 -4.26
C PHE A 30 -3.77 -0.78 -3.45
N VAL A 31 -2.49 -0.48 -3.21
CA VAL A 31 -2.01 0.74 -2.59
C VAL A 31 -0.93 1.37 -3.46
N GLU A 32 -0.78 2.68 -3.37
CA GLU A 32 0.32 3.40 -4.01
C GLU A 32 1.34 3.82 -2.97
N VAL A 33 2.61 3.59 -3.28
CA VAL A 33 3.74 4.12 -2.52
C VAL A 33 4.18 5.41 -3.19
N LEU A 34 4.18 6.50 -2.43
CA LEU A 34 4.50 7.82 -2.94
C LEU A 34 5.96 8.17 -2.71
N SER A 35 6.54 8.91 -3.65
CA SER A 35 7.85 9.57 -3.49
C SER A 35 7.74 10.83 -2.64
N SER A 36 8.87 11.50 -2.39
CA SER A 36 8.92 12.76 -1.64
C SER A 36 8.14 13.90 -2.31
N ASN A 37 8.05 13.92 -3.65
CA ASN A 37 7.25 14.89 -4.40
C ASN A 37 5.77 14.48 -4.53
N ARG A 38 5.36 13.41 -3.84
CA ARG A 38 4.03 12.80 -3.88
C ARG A 38 3.62 12.18 -5.21
N SER A 39 4.54 11.98 -6.15
CA SER A 39 4.30 11.12 -7.31
C SER A 39 4.19 9.65 -6.86
N SER A 40 3.34 8.88 -7.53
CA SER A 40 3.35 7.42 -7.37
C SER A 40 4.69 6.89 -7.88
N LYS A 41 5.40 6.14 -7.04
CA LYS A 41 6.68 5.51 -7.39
C LYS A 41 6.61 3.98 -7.42
N ASN A 42 5.64 3.41 -6.72
CA ASN A 42 5.44 1.96 -6.72
C ASN A 42 3.99 1.59 -6.41
N LEU A 43 3.57 0.40 -6.84
CA LEU A 43 2.32 -0.20 -6.43
C LEU A 43 2.58 -1.26 -5.37
N GLY A 44 1.63 -1.44 -4.47
CA GLY A 44 1.58 -2.56 -3.55
C GLY A 44 0.23 -3.24 -3.61
N GLN A 45 0.18 -4.52 -3.30
CA GLN A 45 -1.05 -5.25 -3.06
C GLN A 45 -1.06 -5.75 -1.61
N ILE A 46 -2.15 -5.51 -0.90
CA ILE A 46 -2.35 -6.04 0.44
C ILE A 46 -2.51 -7.55 0.36
N ILE A 47 -1.62 -8.30 1.00
CA ILE A 47 -1.68 -9.77 1.02
C ILE A 47 -2.31 -10.30 2.31
N GLU A 48 -2.11 -9.61 3.44
CA GLU A 48 -2.61 -10.02 4.75
C GLU A 48 -2.80 -8.81 5.68
N ILE A 49 -3.83 -8.86 6.53
CA ILE A 49 -4.20 -7.77 7.44
C ILE A 49 -4.27 -8.31 8.88
N PHE A 50 -3.48 -7.71 9.75
CA PHE A 50 -3.44 -7.95 11.20
C PHE A 50 -4.13 -6.80 11.94
N ASP A 51 -4.17 -6.87 13.28
CA ASP A 51 -4.88 -5.88 14.09
C ASP A 51 -4.29 -4.47 13.96
N GLN A 52 -2.96 -4.34 13.91
CA GLN A 52 -2.26 -3.04 13.90
C GLN A 52 -1.52 -2.72 12.60
N TYR A 53 -1.32 -3.71 11.73
CA TYR A 53 -0.54 -3.56 10.51
C TYR A 53 -1.06 -4.49 9.40
N ALA A 54 -0.60 -4.25 8.19
CA ALA A 54 -0.85 -5.11 7.05
C ALA A 54 0.45 -5.38 6.31
N ILE A 55 0.52 -6.52 5.64
CA ILE A 55 1.64 -6.88 4.75
C ILE A 55 1.21 -6.57 3.32
N CYS A 56 2.11 -5.93 2.60
CA CYS A 56 1.96 -5.65 1.18
C CYS A 56 3.05 -6.39 0.39
N LYS A 57 2.66 -6.90 -0.78
CA LYS A 57 3.59 -7.31 -1.84
C LYS A 57 3.82 -6.11 -2.76
N ARG A 58 5.08 -5.76 -3.02
CA ARG A 58 5.52 -4.72 -3.95
C ARG A 58 5.30 -5.16 -5.39
N ILE A 59 4.87 -4.22 -6.22
CA ILE A 59 4.59 -4.38 -7.64
C ILE A 59 5.22 -3.19 -8.37
N GLY A 60 6.44 -3.39 -8.87
CA GLY A 60 7.23 -2.38 -9.55
C GLY A 60 8.72 -2.62 -9.34
N GLU A 61 9.56 -1.82 -10.00
CA GLU A 61 11.01 -1.98 -9.95
C GLU A 61 11.67 -1.06 -8.93
N GLU A 62 11.06 0.09 -8.63
CA GLU A 62 11.60 1.05 -7.68
C GLU A 62 11.64 0.50 -6.24
N LYS A 63 12.70 0.83 -5.51
CA LYS A 63 12.82 0.46 -4.09
C LYS A 63 11.84 1.24 -3.23
N VAL A 64 11.33 0.56 -2.20
CA VAL A 64 10.54 1.17 -1.13
C VAL A 64 11.38 1.26 0.14
N TYR A 65 11.09 2.25 0.97
CA TYR A 65 11.87 2.58 2.15
C TYR A 65 10.97 2.77 3.36
N PHE A 66 11.55 2.55 4.54
CA PHE A 66 10.92 2.90 5.81
C PHE A 66 10.49 4.38 5.79
N GLY A 67 9.27 4.66 6.24
CA GLY A 67 8.71 6.02 6.30
C GLY A 67 8.08 6.52 4.99
N ASP A 68 8.16 5.76 3.90
CA ASP A 68 7.43 6.07 2.67
C ASP A 68 5.93 6.17 2.94
N THR A 69 5.27 7.11 2.24
CA THR A 69 3.83 7.31 2.34
C THR A 69 3.11 6.29 1.47
N VAL A 70 2.09 5.66 2.03
CA VAL A 70 1.24 4.69 1.36
C VAL A 70 -0.21 5.18 1.39
N VAL A 71 -0.87 5.17 0.24
CA VAL A 71 -2.28 5.55 0.12
C VAL A 71 -3.08 4.41 -0.51
N PRO A 72 -4.33 4.16 -0.05
CA PRO A 72 -5.18 3.18 -0.71
C PRO A 72 -5.54 3.67 -2.10
N ARG A 73 -5.46 2.79 -3.11
CA ARG A 73 -5.96 3.10 -4.44
C ARG A 73 -7.48 2.92 -4.42
N THR A 74 -8.22 4.01 -4.55
CA THR A 74 -9.66 3.95 -4.80
C THR A 74 -9.87 3.58 -6.25
N VAL A 75 -10.37 2.37 -6.51
CA VAL A 75 -10.86 2.02 -7.84
C VAL A 75 -12.24 2.66 -7.95
N ASP A 76 -12.37 3.76 -8.69
CA ASP A 76 -13.67 4.23 -9.13
C ASP A 76 -14.22 3.20 -10.13
N TYR A 77 -14.94 2.19 -9.63
CA TYR A 77 -15.70 1.21 -10.42
C TYR A 77 -16.95 1.85 -11.08
N GLN A 78 -16.81 3.05 -11.65
CA GLN A 78 -17.86 3.71 -12.46
C GLN A 78 -17.54 3.66 -13.97
N ALA A 79 -16.45 3.02 -14.39
CA ALA A 79 -16.01 3.03 -15.78
C ALA A 79 -15.74 1.64 -16.37
N VAL A 80 -16.57 0.63 -16.09
CA VAL A 80 -16.65 -0.56 -16.96
C VAL A 80 -18.07 -1.14 -16.91
N ASN A 81 -19.02 -0.50 -17.60
CA ASN A 81 -20.13 -1.22 -18.21
C ASN A 81 -19.70 -1.49 -19.65
N ILE A 82 -19.27 -2.73 -19.92
CA ILE A 82 -19.19 -3.29 -21.29
C ILE A 82 -20.29 -4.34 -21.35
#